data_AF-A0A328WFQ2-F1
#
_entry.id   AF-A0A328WFQ2-F1
#
_cell.length_a   1.000
_cell.length_b   1.000
_cell.length_c   1.000
_cell.angle_alpha   90.00
_cell.angle_beta   90.00
_cell.angle_gamma   90.00
#
_symmetry.space_group_name_H-M   'P 1'
#
loop_
_entity.id
_entity.type
_entity.pdbx_description
1 polymer ?
#
loop_
_entity_poly.entity_id
_entity_poly.type
_entity_poly.pdbx_seq_one_letter_code
_entity_poly.pdbx_strand_id
1 'polypeptide(L)'
;MRKLNLAQFSRVLFFVLALIFSVSVTLQVLIAGIALFVNSGSWAAHVSFARYLAFIPLIMAIMAWMAGLSRQVLWKSIGLFGMVIGMFLTAVFSSRIGFLSAFHPVIAMMMFWGSVDMIRSGKGSKINVD
;
A
#
# COMPACT_ATOMS: atom_id res chain seq x y z
N MET A 1 -12.34 22.61 -21.29
CA MET A 1 -10.93 22.18 -21.46
C MET A 1 -10.12 22.27 -20.15
N ARG A 2 -10.55 21.61 -19.05
CA ARG A 2 -9.85 21.60 -17.74
C ARG A 2 -9.45 20.20 -17.24
N LYS A 3 -9.75 19.14 -18.01
CA LYS A 3 -9.55 17.74 -17.61
C LYS A 3 -8.09 17.25 -17.73
N LEU A 4 -7.31 17.83 -18.65
CA LEU A 4 -5.92 17.41 -18.90
C LEU A 4 -5.03 17.61 -17.65
N ASN A 5 -5.15 18.75 -16.95
CA ASN A 5 -4.35 19.03 -15.77
C ASN A 5 -4.71 18.14 -14.57
N LEU A 6 -6.01 17.86 -14.37
CA LEU A 6 -6.46 17.03 -13.25
C LEU A 6 -6.03 15.56 -13.44
N ALA A 7 -6.22 15.00 -14.64
CA ALA A 7 -5.84 13.62 -14.93
C ALA A 7 -4.32 13.42 -14.84
N GLN A 8 -3.53 14.35 -15.37
CA GLN A 8 -2.06 14.32 -15.27
C GLN A 8 -1.60 14.44 -13.81
N PHE A 9 -2.15 15.38 -13.06
CA PHE A 9 -1.85 15.55 -11.64
C PHE A 9 -2.20 14.29 -10.83
N SER A 10 -3.41 13.74 -11.01
CA SER A 10 -3.83 12.49 -10.37
C SER A 10 -2.92 11.32 -10.72
N ARG A 11 -2.41 11.25 -11.96
CA ARG A 11 -1.46 10.20 -12.37
C ARG A 11 -0.12 10.33 -11.67
N VAL A 12 0.43 11.54 -11.57
CA VAL A 12 1.68 11.80 -10.82
C VAL A 12 1.49 11.47 -9.35
N LEU A 13 0.40 11.97 -8.75
CA LEU A 13 0.09 11.73 -7.34
C LEU A 13 -0.10 10.24 -7.05
N PHE A 14 -0.74 9.49 -7.95
CA PHE A 14 -0.85 8.04 -7.86
C PHE A 14 0.53 7.35 -7.72
N PHE A 15 1.50 7.71 -8.56
CA PHE A 15 2.84 7.11 -8.49
C PHE A 15 3.62 7.52 -7.25
N VAL A 16 3.49 8.78 -6.82
CA VAL A 16 4.09 9.26 -5.57
C VAL A 16 3.52 8.49 -4.38
N LEU A 17 2.20 8.33 -4.32
CA LEU A 17 1.53 7.55 -3.27
C LEU A 17 1.95 6.08 -3.29
N ALA A 18 2.07 5.46 -4.47
CA ALA A 18 2.55 4.07 -4.60
C ALA A 18 3.97 3.91 -4.04
N LEU A 19 4.86 4.87 -4.32
CA LEU A 19 6.23 4.90 -3.79
C LEU A 19 6.24 5.09 -2.27
N ILE A 20 5.50 6.08 -1.76
CA ILE A 20 5.37 6.34 -0.32
C ILE A 20 4.86 5.09 0.39
N PHE A 21 3.82 4.44 -0.15
CA PHE A 21 3.26 3.22 0.41
C PHE A 21 4.28 2.08 0.43
N SER A 22 5.01 1.85 -0.67
CA SER A 22 6.06 0.83 -0.76
C SER A 22 7.13 1.02 0.30
N VAL A 23 7.72 2.23 0.38
CA VAL A 23 8.73 2.58 1.38
C VAL A 23 8.17 2.42 2.79
N SER A 24 6.92 2.82 2.99
CA SER A 24 6.30 2.71 4.31
C SER A 24 6.08 1.28 4.77
N VAL A 25 5.71 0.37 3.87
CA VAL A 25 5.62 -1.07 4.20
C VAL A 25 6.99 -1.61 4.60
N THR A 26 8.06 -1.22 3.88
CA THR A 26 9.44 -1.58 4.27
C THR A 26 9.80 -1.06 5.66
N LEU A 27 9.50 0.21 5.95
CA LEU A 27 9.73 0.80 7.27
C LEU A 27 8.91 0.09 8.35
N GLN A 28 7.68 -0.33 8.06
CA GLN A 28 6.88 -1.10 9.01
C GLN A 28 7.51 -2.43 9.39
N VAL A 29 8.03 -3.16 8.40
CA VAL A 29 8.75 -4.42 8.62
C VAL A 29 10.02 -4.17 9.43
N LEU A 30 10.76 -3.09 9.15
CA LEU A 30 11.94 -2.70 9.93
C LEU A 30 11.58 -2.40 11.39
N ILE A 31 10.55 -1.60 11.65
CA ILE A 31 10.14 -1.24 13.02
C ILE A 31 9.65 -2.49 13.78
N ALA A 32 8.94 -3.40 13.12
CA ALA A 32 8.59 -4.70 13.69
C ALA A 32 9.83 -5.53 14.05
N GLY A 33 10.84 -5.55 13.17
CA GLY A 33 12.14 -6.17 13.45
C GLY A 33 12.86 -5.55 14.64
N ILE A 34 12.87 -4.22 14.75
CA ILE A 34 13.42 -3.51 15.93
C ILE A 34 12.64 -3.91 17.19
N ALA A 35 11.31 -4.00 17.12
CA ALA A 35 10.47 -4.41 18.24
C ALA A 35 10.75 -5.86 18.70
N LEU A 36 11.07 -6.75 17.75
CA LEU A 36 11.38 -8.15 18.04
C LEU A 36 12.80 -8.38 18.54
N PHE A 37 13.80 -7.72 17.93
CA PHE A 37 15.21 -8.07 18.12
C PHE A 37 16.01 -7.05 18.95
N VAL A 38 15.49 -5.83 19.14
CA VAL A 38 16.26 -4.74 19.78
C VAL A 38 15.54 -4.19 21.01
N ASN A 39 14.29 -3.72 20.85
CA ASN A 39 13.53 -3.09 21.94
C ASN A 39 12.02 -3.26 21.74
N SER A 40 11.39 -4.06 22.59
CA SER A 40 9.94 -4.34 22.57
C SER A 40 9.06 -3.09 22.75
N GLY A 41 9.56 -2.00 23.34
CA GLY A 41 8.85 -0.72 23.39
C GLY A 41 8.52 -0.14 22.00
N SER A 42 9.23 -0.58 20.95
CA SER A 42 9.02 -0.13 19.57
C SER A 42 7.72 -0.62 18.93
N TRP A 43 6.99 -1.55 19.56
CA TRP A 43 5.64 -1.94 19.12
C TRP A 43 4.66 -0.76 19.07
N ALA A 44 4.81 0.21 19.98
CA ALA A 44 4.00 1.42 19.96
C ALA A 44 4.23 2.24 18.68
N ALA A 45 5.48 2.34 18.23
CA ALA A 45 5.84 3.01 16.98
C ALA A 45 5.31 2.24 15.76
N HIS A 46 5.44 0.90 15.74
CA HIS A 46 4.90 0.04 14.68
C HIS A 46 3.39 0.26 14.50
N VAL A 47 2.63 0.17 15.59
CA VAL A 47 1.16 0.29 15.59
C VAL A 47 0.71 1.71 15.22
N SER A 48 1.34 2.75 15.79
CA SER A 48 0.96 4.13 15.49
C SER A 48 1.27 4.51 14.05
N PHE A 49 2.46 4.15 13.54
CA PHE A 49 2.86 4.42 12.16
C PHE A 49 1.88 3.78 11.14
N ALA A 50 1.31 2.61 11.45
CA ALA A 50 0.43 1.89 10.53
C ALA A 50 -0.88 2.66 10.29
N ARG A 51 -1.39 3.31 11.33
CA ARG A 51 -2.67 4.04 11.29
C ARG A 51 -2.61 5.25 10.37
N TYR A 52 -1.48 5.97 10.33
CA TYR A 52 -1.31 7.14 9.46
C TYR A 52 -1.35 6.79 7.96
N LEU A 53 -1.04 5.55 7.61
CA LEU A 53 -0.83 5.13 6.23
C LEU A 53 -1.91 4.19 5.70
N ALA A 54 -2.84 3.76 6.57
CA ALA A 54 -3.85 2.76 6.27
C ALA A 54 -4.71 3.11 5.04
N PHE A 55 -4.97 4.40 4.82
CA PHE A 55 -5.83 4.87 3.73
C PHE A 55 -5.09 5.17 2.43
N ILE A 56 -3.76 5.09 2.37
CA ILE A 56 -3.02 5.41 1.13
C ILE A 56 -3.50 4.58 -0.06
N PRO A 57 -3.69 3.25 0.03
CA PRO A 57 -4.19 2.47 -1.10
C PRO A 57 -5.60 2.85 -1.57
N LEU A 58 -6.46 3.34 -0.66
CA LEU A 58 -7.77 3.85 -1.02
C LEU A 58 -7.64 5.17 -1.79
N ILE A 59 -6.77 6.07 -1.34
CA ILE A 59 -6.47 7.32 -2.06
C ILE A 59 -5.87 6.99 -3.44
N MET A 60 -4.99 5.99 -3.53
CA MET A 60 -4.48 5.49 -4.81
C MET A 60 -5.59 5.00 -5.73
N ALA A 61 -6.59 4.26 -5.23
CA ALA A 61 -7.73 3.82 -6.03
C ALA A 61 -8.53 5.02 -6.59
N ILE A 62 -8.78 6.04 -5.76
CA ILE A 62 -9.45 7.27 -6.20
C ILE A 62 -8.63 7.99 -7.27
N MET A 63 -7.31 8.13 -7.07
CA MET A 63 -6.42 8.76 -8.04
C MET A 63 -6.34 7.98 -9.35
N ALA A 64 -6.33 6.65 -9.30
CA ALA A 64 -6.35 5.80 -10.48
C ALA A 64 -7.62 6.00 -11.31
N TRP A 65 -8.77 6.13 -10.65
CA TRP A 65 -10.03 6.43 -11.30
C TRP A 65 -10.05 7.85 -11.91
N MET A 66 -9.64 8.87 -11.15
CA MET A 66 -9.58 10.26 -11.62
C MET A 66 -8.59 10.46 -12.80
N ALA A 67 -7.49 9.71 -12.80
CA ALA A 67 -6.49 9.73 -13.87
C ALA A 67 -6.88 8.87 -15.09
N GLY A 68 -8.00 8.14 -15.05
CA GLY A 68 -8.41 7.24 -16.13
C GLY A 68 -7.43 6.08 -16.36
N LEU A 69 -6.77 5.59 -15.29
CA LEU A 69 -5.90 4.42 -15.38
C LEU A 69 -6.72 3.15 -15.64
N SER A 70 -6.05 2.07 -16.06
CA SER A 70 -6.72 0.82 -16.39
C SER A 70 -7.51 0.26 -15.20
N ARG A 71 -8.61 -0.45 -15.49
CA ARG A 71 -9.42 -1.12 -14.43
C ARG A 71 -8.58 -2.06 -13.58
N GLN A 72 -7.55 -2.69 -14.15
CA GLN A 72 -6.63 -3.55 -13.41
C GLN A 72 -5.85 -2.78 -12.33
N VAL A 73 -5.37 -1.56 -12.63
CA VAL A 73 -4.67 -0.70 -11.67
C VAL A 73 -5.61 -0.25 -10.54
N LEU A 74 -6.85 0.10 -10.87
CA LEU A 74 -7.87 0.42 -9.89
C LEU A 74 -8.14 -0.76 -8.94
N TRP A 75 -8.39 -1.96 -9.47
CA TRP A 75 -8.67 -3.15 -8.67
C TRP A 75 -7.47 -3.59 -7.84
N LYS A 76 -6.24 -3.48 -8.36
CA LYS A 76 -5.02 -3.70 -7.58
C LYS A 76 -4.93 -2.74 -6.39
N SER A 77 -5.27 -1.47 -6.56
CA SER A 77 -5.27 -0.48 -5.46
C SER A 77 -6.33 -0.81 -4.39
N ILE A 78 -7.53 -1.23 -4.82
CA ILE A 78 -8.57 -1.71 -3.93
C ILE A 78 -8.12 -2.99 -3.19
N GLY A 79 -7.46 -3.91 -3.89
CA GLY A 79 -6.88 -5.11 -3.29
C GLY A 79 -5.81 -4.81 -2.24
N LEU A 80 -4.93 -3.83 -2.49
CA LEU A 80 -3.97 -3.33 -1.50
C LEU A 80 -4.69 -2.76 -0.27
N PHE A 81 -5.79 -2.03 -0.44
CA PHE A 81 -6.60 -1.56 0.68
C PHE A 81 -7.26 -2.72 1.46
N GLY A 82 -7.78 -3.72 0.76
CA GLY A 82 -8.29 -4.95 1.38
C GLY A 82 -7.22 -5.67 2.19
N MET A 83 -5.98 -5.74 1.70
CA MET A 83 -4.85 -6.27 2.45
C MET A 83 -4.51 -5.44 3.69
N VAL A 84 -4.57 -4.10 3.63
CA VAL A 84 -4.44 -3.25 4.83
C VAL A 84 -5.48 -3.66 5.89
N ILE A 85 -6.74 -3.81 5.50
CA ILE A 85 -7.79 -4.27 6.43
C ILE A 85 -7.40 -5.64 7.02
N GLY A 86 -6.93 -6.58 6.19
CA GLY A 86 -6.41 -7.87 6.62
C GLY A 86 -5.25 -7.77 7.63
N MET A 87 -4.34 -6.80 7.48
CA MET A 87 -3.27 -6.54 8.43
C MET A 87 -3.82 -6.13 9.80
N PHE A 88 -4.82 -5.24 9.84
CA PHE A 88 -5.45 -4.85 11.10
C PHE A 88 -6.22 -6.02 11.75
N LEU A 89 -6.92 -6.83 10.95
CA LEU A 89 -7.63 -8.00 11.45
C LEU A 89 -6.67 -9.03 12.05
N THR A 90 -5.59 -9.36 11.35
CA THR A 90 -4.56 -10.31 11.82
C THR A 90 -3.84 -9.81 13.07
N ALA A 91 -3.67 -8.50 13.23
CA ALA A 91 -3.08 -7.92 14.44
C ALA A 91 -4.07 -7.91 15.64
N VAL A 92 -5.28 -7.38 15.45
CA VAL A 92 -6.29 -7.21 16.51
C VAL A 92 -6.81 -8.55 17.02
N PHE A 93 -7.01 -9.52 16.13
CA PHE A 93 -7.53 -10.83 16.50
C PHE A 93 -6.45 -11.88 16.73
N SER A 94 -5.19 -11.46 16.92
CA SER A 94 -4.05 -12.38 17.06
C SER A 94 -4.20 -13.45 18.12
N SER A 95 -4.79 -13.11 19.26
CA SER A 95 -5.09 -14.08 20.33
C SER A 95 -6.26 -15.04 20.01
N ARG A 96 -7.07 -14.74 19.00
CA ARG A 96 -8.28 -15.51 18.65
C ARG A 96 -8.12 -16.35 17.39
N ILE A 97 -7.40 -15.85 16.40
CA ILE A 97 -7.23 -16.53 15.10
C ILE A 97 -5.92 -17.34 15.03
N GLY A 98 -5.10 -17.29 16.08
CA GLY A 98 -3.96 -18.18 16.30
C GLY A 98 -2.97 -18.16 15.14
N PHE A 99 -2.72 -19.34 14.54
CA PHE A 99 -1.77 -19.50 13.43
C PHE A 99 -2.09 -18.59 12.23
N LEU A 100 -3.35 -18.20 12.01
CA LEU A 100 -3.70 -17.29 10.91
C LEU A 100 -3.05 -15.91 11.05
N SER A 101 -2.69 -15.48 12.26
CA SER A 101 -1.96 -14.22 12.45
C SER A 101 -0.50 -14.28 12.01
N ALA A 102 0.06 -15.48 11.85
CA ALA A 102 1.39 -15.66 11.27
C ALA A 102 1.46 -15.23 9.79
N PHE A 103 0.32 -15.07 9.11
CA PHE A 103 0.27 -14.52 7.75
C PHE A 103 0.49 -13.00 7.71
N HIS A 104 0.46 -12.29 8.83
CA HIS A 104 0.68 -10.84 8.87
C HIS A 104 1.95 -10.39 8.10
N PRO A 105 3.15 -10.95 8.34
CA PRO A 105 4.33 -10.64 7.54
C PRO A 105 4.21 -11.06 6.06
N VAL A 106 3.49 -12.13 5.74
CA VAL A 106 3.27 -12.56 4.35
C VAL A 106 2.40 -11.54 3.60
N ILE A 107 1.34 -11.05 4.23
CA ILE A 107 0.48 -10.00 3.68
C ILE A 107 1.29 -8.70 3.49
N ALA A 108 2.17 -8.35 4.44
CA ALA A 108 3.07 -7.20 4.27
C ALA A 108 3.96 -7.34 3.02
N MET A 109 4.54 -8.52 2.79
CA MET A 109 5.35 -8.79 1.59
C MET A 109 4.51 -8.69 0.30
N MET A 110 3.27 -9.18 0.31
CA MET A 110 2.34 -9.03 -0.82
C MET A 110 1.99 -7.57 -1.09
N MET A 111 1.74 -6.77 -0.05
CA MET A 111 1.48 -5.33 -0.17
C MET A 111 2.69 -4.59 -0.74
N PHE A 112 3.90 -4.88 -0.25
CA PHE A 112 5.14 -4.32 -0.78
C PHE A 112 5.29 -4.67 -2.26
N TRP A 113 5.24 -5.95 -2.61
CA TRP A 113 5.39 -6.40 -4.00
C TRP A 113 4.33 -5.80 -4.92
N GLY A 114 3.07 -5.81 -4.49
CA GLY A 114 1.96 -5.22 -5.23
C GLY A 114 2.20 -3.74 -5.50
N SER A 115 2.64 -2.97 -4.51
CA SER A 115 2.94 -1.55 -4.68
C SER A 115 4.10 -1.29 -5.66
N VAL A 116 5.17 -2.09 -5.60
CA VAL A 116 6.31 -2.00 -6.52
C VAL A 116 5.92 -2.35 -7.95
N ASP A 117 5.10 -3.38 -8.13
CA ASP A 117 4.56 -3.79 -9.43
C ASP A 117 3.76 -2.65 -10.09
N MET A 118 2.96 -1.91 -9.31
CA MET A 118 2.21 -0.75 -9.82
C MET A 118 3.14 0.38 -10.29
N ILE A 119 4.25 0.63 -9.59
CA ILE A 119 5.27 1.61 -10.00
C ILE A 119 5.94 1.19 -11.30
N ARG A 120 6.28 -0.10 -11.45
CA ARG A 120 6.94 -0.64 -12.66
C ARG A 120 6.03 -0.62 -13.88
N SER A 121 4.77 -1.02 -13.71
CA SER A 121 3.76 -1.01 -14.76
C SER A 121 3.54 0.39 -15.36
N GLY A 122 3.73 1.44 -14.55
CA GLY A 122 3.67 2.83 -14.99
C GLY A 122 4.82 3.28 -15.90
N LYS A 123 6.01 2.70 -15.74
CA LYS A 123 7.20 3.02 -16.54
C LYS A 123 7.24 2.28 -17.88
N GLY A 124 6.56 1.13 -17.97
CA GLY A 124 6.47 0.31 -19.18
C GLY A 124 5.38 0.73 -20.18
N SER A 125 4.45 1.59 -19.78
CA SER A 125 3.45 2.19 -20.68
C SER A 125 4.13 3.26 -21.54
N LYS A 126 4.93 2.83 -22.52
CA LYS A 126 5.13 3.64 -23.72
C LYS A 126 3.74 3.87 -24.31
N ILE A 127 3.43 5.14 -24.48
CA ILE A 127 2.18 5.62 -25.06
C ILE A 127 2.17 5.10 -26.51
N ASN A 128 1.34 4.09 -26.81
CA ASN A 128 0.88 3.94 -28.19
C ASN A 128 -0.05 5.11 -28.44
N VAL A 129 0.53 6.17 -29.03
CA VAL A 129 -0.22 7.20 -29.74
C VAL A 129 -0.39 6.62 -31.14
N ASP A 130 -1.46 5.86 -31.31
CA ASP A 130 -2.06 5.59 -32.62
C ASP A 130 -3.33 6.44 -32.70
#